data_AF-A0A9W6N1L3-F1
#
_entry.id   AF-A0A9W6N1L3-F1
#
_cell.length_a   1.000
_cell.length_b   1.000
_cell.length_c   1.000
_cell.angle_alpha   90.00
_cell.angle_beta   90.00
_cell.angle_gamma   90.00
#
_symmetry.space_group_name_H-M   'P 1'
#
loop_
_entity.id
_entity.type
_entity.pdbx_description
1 polymer ?
#
loop_
_entity_poly.entity_id
_entity_poly.type
_entity_poly.pdbx_seq_one_letter_code
_entity_poly.pdbx_strand_id
1 'polypeptide(L)' 'MSNVVPFPIRVPEPDYAYEADLDIDLATAVDVAIRDLRDIAFRLRGDATGHEQARECLDMLTRALESARAQG' A
#
# COMPACT_ATOMS: atom_id res chain seq x y z
N MET A 1 -18.10 -31.16 23.75
CA MET A 1 -16.90 -31.64 23.03
C MET A 1 -16.58 -30.57 21.99
N SER A 2 -15.43 -29.91 22.10
CA SER A 2 -15.07 -28.78 21.23
C SER A 2 -14.39 -29.29 19.96
N ASN A 3 -14.96 -29.01 18.79
CA ASN A 3 -14.37 -29.33 17.49
C ASN A 3 -13.41 -28.20 17.10
N VAL A 4 -12.10 -28.46 17.22
CA VAL A 4 -11.06 -27.53 16.78
C VAL A 4 -10.89 -27.68 15.27
N VAL A 5 -11.23 -26.65 14.51
CA VAL A 5 -10.99 -26.60 13.05
C VAL A 5 -9.62 -25.94 12.82
N PRO A 6 -8.62 -26.66 12.28
CA PRO A 6 -7.32 -26.08 12.00
C PRO A 6 -7.41 -25.07 10.86
N PHE A 7 -6.81 -23.89 11.06
CA PHE A 7 -6.71 -22.87 10.02
C PHE A 7 -5.68 -23.32 8.97
N PRO A 8 -6.02 -23.33 7.67
CA PRO A 8 -5.07 -23.68 6.64
C PRO A 8 -3.98 -22.60 6.57
N ILE A 9 -2.76 -22.98 6.94
CA ILE A 9 -1.57 -22.13 6.78
C ILE A 9 -1.27 -22.10 5.27
N ARG A 10 -1.47 -20.95 4.63
CA ARG A 10 -0.94 -20.73 3.28
C ARG A 10 0.57 -20.68 3.41
N VAL A 11 1.26 -21.65 2.80
CA VAL A 11 2.71 -21.61 2.67
C VAL A 11 3.02 -20.37 1.80
N PRO A 12 3.76 -19.37 2.31
CA PRO A 12 4.22 -18.29 1.45
C PRO A 12 5.13 -18.90 0.38
N GLU A 13 4.78 -18.71 -0.89
CA GLU A 13 5.69 -19.03 -1.99
C GLU A 13 6.98 -18.23 -1.81
N PRO A 14 8.15 -18.82 -2.14
CA PRO A 14 9.44 -18.22 -1.84
C PRO A 14 9.54 -16.82 -2.48
N ASP A 15 9.99 -15.86 -1.66
CA ASP A 15 10.04 -14.40 -1.87
C ASP A 15 10.92 -13.92 -3.06
N TYR A 16 11.03 -14.67 -4.16
CA TYR A 16 11.92 -14.36 -5.28
C TYR A 16 11.20 -13.96 -6.58
N ALA A 17 9.85 -13.99 -6.61
CA ALA A 17 9.08 -13.57 -7.78
C ALA A 17 8.56 -12.12 -7.71
N TYR A 18 8.69 -11.43 -6.57
CA TYR A 18 8.11 -10.09 -6.40
C TYR A 18 9.06 -8.93 -6.74
N GLU A 19 10.37 -9.19 -6.84
CA GLU A 19 11.37 -8.13 -7.09
C GLU A 19 11.78 -7.99 -8.57
N ALA A 20 11.41 -8.93 -9.44
CA ALA A 20 11.97 -8.99 -10.80
C ALA A 20 11.10 -8.40 -11.92
N ASP A 21 9.78 -8.21 -11.70
CA ASP A 21 8.83 -7.84 -12.78
C ASP A 21 7.96 -6.61 -12.45
N LEU A 22 8.36 -5.78 -11.49
CA LEU A 22 7.77 -4.44 -11.36
C LEU A 22 8.42 -3.54 -12.41
N ASP A 23 7.99 -3.68 -13.66
CA ASP A 23 8.37 -2.86 -14.82
C ASP A 23 7.75 -1.44 -14.74
N ILE A 24 7.61 -0.92 -13.51
CA ILE A 24 7.06 0.39 -13.22
C ILE A 24 8.11 1.19 -12.45
N ASP A 25 8.44 2.37 -12.96
CA ASP A 25 9.34 3.29 -12.28
C ASP A 25 8.75 3.69 -10.91
N LEU A 26 9.63 3.82 -9.90
CA LEU A 26 9.23 4.10 -8.52
C LEU A 26 8.39 5.39 -8.42
N ALA A 27 8.69 6.41 -9.21
CA ALA A 27 7.92 7.64 -9.20
C ALA A 27 6.49 7.42 -9.72
N THR A 28 6.34 6.53 -10.71
CA THR A 28 5.03 6.14 -11.26
C THR A 28 4.23 5.31 -10.24
N ALA A 29 4.87 4.36 -9.55
CA ALA A 29 4.22 3.57 -8.51
C ALA A 29 3.65 4.45 -7.39
N VAL A 30 4.43 5.46 -6.95
CA VAL A 30 4.01 6.35 -5.88
C VAL A 30 2.89 7.32 -6.32
N ASP A 31 2.93 7.82 -7.56
CA ASP A 31 1.84 8.66 -8.09
C ASP A 31 0.50 7.90 -8.15
N VAL A 32 0.53 6.63 -8.58
CA VAL A 32 -0.63 5.73 -8.59
C VAL A 32 -1.15 5.51 -7.16
N ALA A 33 -0.27 5.21 -6.21
CA ALA A 33 -0.65 5.01 -4.80
C ALA A 33 -1.32 6.26 -4.19
N ILE A 34 -0.80 7.45 -4.49
CA ILE A 34 -1.38 8.73 -4.04
C ILE A 34 -2.79 8.92 -4.62
N ARG A 35 -3.00 8.59 -5.90
CA ARG A 35 -4.30 8.70 -6.56
C ARG A 35 -5.32 7.74 -5.95
N ASP A 36 -4.92 6.50 -5.71
CA ASP A 36 -5.79 5.47 -5.11
C ASP A 36 -6.21 5.84 -3.69
N LEU A 37 -5.29 6.37 -2.88
CA LEU A 37 -5.61 6.84 -1.53
C LEU A 37 -6.63 7.99 -1.54
N ARG A 38 -6.52 8.93 -2.48
CA ARG A 38 -7.50 10.01 -2.63
C ARG A 38 -8.88 9.48 -3.03
N ASP A 39 -8.93 8.51 -3.92
CA ASP A 39 -10.18 7.88 -4.36
C ASP A 39 -10.82 7.06 -3.22
N ILE A 40 -10.02 6.27 -2.49
CA ILE A 40 -10.46 5.55 -1.29
C ILE A 40 -11.00 6.52 -0.24
N ALA A 41 -10.28 7.59 0.08
CA ALA A 41 -10.72 8.60 1.03
C ALA A 41 -12.02 9.29 0.57
N PHE A 42 -12.18 9.56 -0.72
CA PHE A 42 -13.40 10.13 -1.28
C PHE A 42 -14.59 9.16 -1.18
N ARG A 43 -14.36 7.87 -1.46
CA ARG A 43 -15.38 6.82 -1.41
C ARG A 43 -15.82 6.45 0.00
N LEU A 44 -14.93 6.52 0.97
CA LEU A 44 -15.21 6.17 2.38
C LEU A 44 -16.15 7.15 3.10
N ARG A 45 -16.66 8.20 2.43
CA ARG A 45 -17.69 9.17 2.88
C ARG A 45 -18.08 9.07 4.36
N GLY A 46 -17.21 9.53 5.25
CA GLY A 46 -17.60 9.87 6.63
C GLY A 46 -16.87 9.18 7.77
N ASP A 47 -15.86 8.35 7.54
CA ASP A 47 -14.98 7.91 8.63
C ASP A 47 -13.84 8.91 8.83
N ALA A 48 -13.95 9.75 9.87
CA ALA A 48 -12.92 10.72 10.24
C ALA A 48 -11.56 10.05 10.48
N THR A 49 -11.56 8.84 11.03
CA THR A 49 -10.35 8.05 11.24
C THR A 49 -9.74 7.57 9.93
N GLY A 50 -10.58 7.12 8.99
CA GLY A 50 -10.12 6.75 7.64
C GLY A 50 -9.53 7.95 6.87
N HIS A 51 -10.09 9.15 7.03
CA HIS A 51 -9.53 10.37 6.45
C HIS A 51 -8.18 10.76 7.04
N GLU A 52 -8.02 10.61 8.36
CA GLU A 52 -6.75 10.91 9.05
C GLU A 52 -5.65 9.92 8.64
N GLN A 53 -5.94 8.62 8.63
CA GLN A 53 -5.02 7.58 8.16
C GLN A 53 -4.64 7.77 6.69
N ALA A 54 -5.60 8.12 5.83
CA ALA A 54 -5.32 8.41 4.42
C ALA A 54 -4.38 9.62 4.27
N ARG A 55 -4.54 10.64 5.12
CA ARG A 55 -3.69 11.84 5.12
C ARG A 55 -2.26 11.53 5.59
N GLU A 56 -2.10 10.73 6.65
CA GLU A 56 -0.78 10.27 7.11
C GLU A 56 -0.07 9.43 6.05
N CYS A 57 -0.80 8.52 5.41
CA CYS A 57 -0.27 7.69 4.32
C CYS A 57 0.19 8.55 3.13
N LEU A 58 -0.59 9.58 2.78
CA LEU A 58 -0.24 10.56 1.75
C LEU A 58 1.06 11.32 2.07
N ASP A 59 1.24 11.73 3.33
CA ASP A 59 2.46 12.45 3.75
C ASP A 59 3.70 11.55 3.67
N MET A 60 3.61 10.30 4.14
CA MET A 60 4.71 9.34 4.02
C MET A 60 5.11 9.08 2.56
N LEU A 61 4.14 8.84 1.68
CA LEU A 61 4.39 8.59 0.26
C LEU A 61 4.97 9.81 -0.45
N THR A 62 4.51 11.01 -0.12
CA THR A 62 5.06 12.25 -0.68
C THR A 62 6.53 12.42 -0.33
N ARG A 63 6.91 12.18 0.93
CA ARG A 63 8.31 12.23 1.36
C ARG A 63 9.18 11.17 0.68
N ALA A 64 8.65 9.96 0.51
CA ALA A 64 9.35 8.89 -0.20
C ALA A 64 9.60 9.28 -1.67
N LEU A 65 8.61 9.88 -2.35
CA LEU A 65 8.73 10.37 -3.72
C LEU A 65 9.76 11.50 -3.84
N GLU A 66 9.75 12.46 -2.93
CA GLU A 66 10.73 13.55 -2.90
C GLU A 66 12.14 13.02 -2.68
N SER A 67 12.33 12.07 -1.75
CA SER A 67 13.63 11.45 -1.52
C SER A 67 14.14 10.66 -2.72
N ALA A 68 13.25 9.92 -3.40
CA ALA A 68 13.62 9.18 -4.61
C ALA A 68 14.03 10.14 -5.74
N ARG A 69 13.30 11.25 -5.91
CA ARG A 69 13.62 12.29 -6.90
C ARG A 69 14.91 13.06 -6.62
N ALA A 70 15.36 13.13 -5.37
CA ALA A 70 16.61 13.79 -5.00
C ALA A 70 17.85 12.90 -5.17
N GLN A 71 17.67 11.59 -5.33
CA GLN A 71 18.77 10.61 -5.46
C GLN A 71 19.04 10.17 -6.90
N GLY A 72 18.16 10.51 -7.85
CA GLY A 72 18.34 10.30 -9.29
C GLY A 72 18.71 11.58 -10.02
#